data_AF-A0A925KHI9-F1
#
_entry.id   AF-A0A925KHI9-F1
#
_cell.length_a   1.000
_cell.length_b   1.000
_cell.length_c   1.000
_cell.angle_alpha   90.00
_cell.angle_beta   90.00
_cell.angle_gamma   90.00
#
_symmetry.space_group_name_H-M   'P 1'
#
loop_
_entity.id
_entity.type
_entity.pdbx_description
1 polymer ?
#
loop_
_entity_poly.entity_id
_entity_poly.type
_entity_poly.pdbx_seq_one_letter_code
_entity_poly.pdbx_strand_id
1 'polypeptide(L)'
;MFKKLGYPFEEQKLLEDSKPDFLMPSAEYYSTNPLNSIVFTAKRTLRERWRQITTEGTRGIGLYLATIDTKVTSQQLHHMVGHKIFLVVPNRIRL
;
A
#
# COMPACT_ATOMS: atom_id res chain seq x y z
N MET A 1 6.10 10.03 9.21
CA MET A 1 7.40 9.51 8.71
C MET A 1 7.82 10.23 7.44
N PHE A 2 7.05 10.13 6.35
CA PHE A 2 7.39 10.73 5.05
C PHE A 2 7.67 12.24 5.13
N LYS A 3 6.83 13.00 5.83
CA LYS A 3 7.06 14.44 6.08
C LYS A 3 8.40 14.74 6.77
N LYS A 4 8.78 13.93 7.76
CA LYS A 4 10.05 14.09 8.50
C LYS A 4 11.27 13.79 7.62
N LEU A 5 11.11 12.89 6.65
CA LEU A 5 12.16 12.50 5.70
C LEU A 5 12.17 13.41 4.46
N GLY A 6 11.26 14.38 4.34
CA GLY A 6 11.18 15.29 3.20
C GLY A 6 10.70 14.63 1.91
N TYR A 7 10.05 13.47 1.98
CA TYR A 7 9.50 12.83 0.78
C TYR A 7 8.23 13.55 0.30
N PRO A 8 8.04 13.74 -1.02
CA PRO A 8 6.80 14.26 -1.58
C PRO A 8 5.70 13.18 -1.51
N PHE A 9 4.53 13.58 -1.05
CA PHE A 9 3.34 12.73 -1.04
C PHE A 9 2.08 13.58 -0.93
N GLU A 10 0.95 13.00 -1.30
CA GLU A 10 -0.39 13.49 -1.02
C GLU A 10 -1.12 12.49 -0.12
N GLU A 11 -1.92 13.01 0.82
CA GLU A 11 -2.71 12.18 1.73
C GLU A 11 -4.13 11.98 1.21
N GLN A 12 -4.68 10.78 1.43
CA GLN A 12 -6.12 10.51 1.33
C GLN A 12 -6.77 10.90 0.00
N LYS A 13 -6.04 10.82 -1.11
CA LYS A 13 -6.59 11.10 -2.43
C LYS A 13 -7.53 9.98 -2.87
N LEU A 14 -8.69 10.37 -3.36
CA LEU A 14 -9.63 9.43 -3.97
C LEU A 14 -9.09 9.07 -5.36
N LEU A 15 -8.71 7.81 -5.53
CA LEU A 15 -8.54 7.17 -6.82
C LEU A 15 -9.88 6.49 -7.17
N GLU A 16 -10.04 6.05 -8.42
CA GLU A 16 -11.32 5.52 -8.95
C GLU A 16 -12.05 4.59 -7.96
N ASP A 17 -11.37 3.56 -7.45
CA ASP A 17 -11.98 2.57 -6.52
C ASP A 17 -11.23 2.41 -5.20
N SER A 18 -10.27 3.30 -4.90
CA SER A 18 -9.46 3.19 -3.70
C SER A 18 -9.08 4.54 -3.15
N LYS A 19 -8.97 4.63 -1.82
CA LYS A 19 -8.51 5.82 -1.12
C LYS A 19 -7.28 5.44 -0.30
N PRO A 20 -6.08 5.42 -0.91
CA PRO A 20 -4.85 5.14 -0.16
C PRO A 20 -4.59 6.23 0.88
N ASP A 21 -3.89 5.86 1.95
CA ASP A 21 -3.51 6.84 2.97
C ASP A 21 -2.49 7.83 2.41
N PHE A 22 -1.55 7.34 1.59
CA PHE A 22 -0.50 8.13 0.97
C PHE A 22 -0.29 7.73 -0.49
N LEU A 23 -0.13 8.74 -1.34
CA LEU A 23 0.21 8.60 -2.75
C LEU A 23 1.46 9.43 -3.03
N MET A 24 2.48 8.83 -3.65
CA MET A 24 3.76 9.49 -3.89
C MET A 24 4.13 9.45 -5.36
N PRO A 25 4.67 10.54 -5.94
CA PRO A 25 4.91 11.83 -5.30
C PRO A 25 3.66 12.72 -5.20
N SER A 26 2.69 12.59 -6.12
CA SER A 26 1.42 13.34 -6.15
C SER A 26 0.36 12.60 -6.98
N ALA A 27 -0.91 12.97 -6.84
CA ALA A 27 -1.98 12.41 -7.68
C ALA A 27 -1.84 12.79 -9.15
N GLU A 28 -1.38 14.01 -9.44
CA GLU A 28 -1.11 14.47 -10.81
C GLU A 28 -0.03 13.60 -11.49
N TYR A 29 1.06 13.32 -10.78
CA TYR A 29 2.11 12.44 -11.30
C TYR A 29 1.60 11.01 -11.47
N TYR A 30 0.82 10.51 -10.50
CA TYR A 30 0.20 9.18 -10.59
C TYR A 30 -0.68 9.01 -11.82
N SER A 31 -1.46 10.04 -12.18
CA SER A 31 -2.37 9.97 -13.33
C SER A 31 -1.65 9.76 -14.67
N THR A 32 -0.38 10.19 -14.77
CA THR A 32 0.42 10.07 -16.01
C THR A 32 1.50 8.98 -15.91
N ASN A 33 1.97 8.68 -14.69
CA ASN A 33 3.08 7.77 -14.40
C ASN A 33 2.73 6.79 -13.26
N PRO A 34 1.65 6.00 -13.38
CA PRO A 34 1.14 5.17 -12.29
C PRO A 34 2.15 4.11 -11.82
N LEU A 35 2.93 3.53 -12.74
CA LEU A 35 3.95 2.52 -12.42
C LEU A 35 5.19 3.08 -11.72
N ASN A 36 5.46 4.38 -11.88
CA ASN A 36 6.57 5.08 -11.22
C ASN A 36 6.12 5.79 -9.94
N SER A 37 4.89 5.51 -9.49
CA SER A 37 4.30 6.09 -8.31
C SER A 37 4.19 5.05 -7.20
N ILE A 38 4.21 5.51 -5.95
CA ILE A 38 4.08 4.65 -4.78
C ILE A 38 2.71 4.86 -4.18
N VAL A 39 1.92 3.80 -4.13
CA VAL A 39 0.69 3.74 -3.34
C VAL A 39 1.03 3.11 -2.00
N PHE A 40 0.77 3.83 -0.91
CA PHE A 40 1.10 3.36 0.44
C PHE A 40 -0.10 3.49 1.38
N THR A 41 -0.47 2.42 2.05
CA THR A 41 -1.54 2.39 3.05
C THR A 41 -1.08 1.67 4.31
N ALA A 42 -1.62 2.08 5.46
CA ALA A 42 -1.29 1.49 6.75
C ALA A 42 -2.54 0.87 7.40
N LYS A 43 -2.41 -0.38 7.83
CA LYS A 43 -3.46 -1.09 8.57
C LYS A 43 -2.88 -1.74 9.81
N ARG A 44 -3.48 -1.45 10.97
CA ARG A 44 -3.07 -2.05 12.25
C ARG A 44 -3.28 -3.56 12.26
N THR A 45 -4.35 -4.05 11.65
CA THR A 45 -4.71 -5.48 11.55
C THR A 45 -5.16 -5.80 10.13
N LEU A 46 -4.71 -6.93 9.57
CA LEU A 46 -4.91 -7.26 8.16
C LEU A 46 -6.01 -8.28 7.91
N ARG A 47 -6.12 -9.32 8.74
CA ARG A 47 -7.12 -10.40 8.64
C ARG A 47 -7.45 -10.77 7.18
N GLU A 48 -8.73 -10.85 6.80
CA GLU A 48 -9.22 -11.01 5.43
C GLU A 48 -9.40 -9.70 4.64
N ARG A 49 -9.24 -8.54 5.28
CA ARG A 49 -9.58 -7.22 4.72
C ARG A 49 -8.62 -6.73 3.66
N TRP A 50 -7.38 -7.24 3.63
CA TRP A 50 -6.41 -6.88 2.59
C TRP A 50 -6.89 -7.25 1.18
N ARG A 51 -7.77 -8.26 1.06
CA ARG A 51 -8.37 -8.69 -0.22
C ARG A 51 -9.30 -7.63 -0.85
N GLN A 52 -9.84 -6.73 -0.02
CA GLN A 52 -10.71 -5.66 -0.50
C GLN A 52 -9.91 -4.47 -1.04
N ILE A 53 -8.60 -4.41 -0.78
CA ILE A 53 -7.75 -3.29 -1.21
C ILE A 53 -7.38 -3.44 -2.71
N THR A 54 -7.49 -4.64 -3.26
CA THR A 54 -7.21 -4.96 -4.67
C THR A 54 -8.36 -4.66 -5.64
N THR A 55 -9.21 -3.68 -5.32
CA THR A 55 -10.21 -3.16 -6.24
C THR A 55 -9.56 -2.37 -7.39
N GLU A 56 -10.31 -2.28 -8.49
CA GLU A 56 -9.81 -2.17 -9.87
C GLU A 56 -8.93 -0.95 -10.15
N GLY A 57 -9.13 0.17 -9.45
CA GLY A 57 -8.31 1.39 -9.57
C GLY A 57 -6.82 1.30 -9.19
N THR A 58 -6.35 0.19 -8.60
CA THR A 58 -4.92 -0.09 -8.36
C THR A 58 -4.42 -1.35 -9.06
N ARG A 59 -5.25 -2.00 -9.90
CA ARG A 59 -4.88 -3.24 -10.59
C ARG A 59 -3.63 -3.03 -11.43
N GLY A 60 -2.56 -3.73 -11.05
CA GLY A 60 -1.30 -3.72 -11.79
C GLY A 60 -0.25 -2.75 -11.25
N ILE A 61 -0.64 -1.80 -10.38
CA ILE A 61 0.25 -0.85 -9.72
C ILE A 61 0.59 -1.42 -8.33
N GLY A 62 1.88 -1.47 -8.01
CA GLY A 62 2.34 -2.04 -6.74
C GLY A 62 1.78 -1.25 -5.55
N LEU A 63 1.26 -1.96 -4.54
CA LEU A 63 0.74 -1.37 -3.31
C LEU A 63 1.65 -1.73 -2.14
N TYR A 64 2.08 -0.74 -1.37
CA TYR A 64 2.79 -0.96 -0.12
C TYR A 64 1.82 -0.91 1.05
N LEU A 65 1.69 -2.02 1.76
CA LEU A 65 0.77 -2.21 2.88
C LEU A 65 1.56 -2.31 4.18
N ALA A 66 1.59 -1.21 4.93
CA ALA A 66 2.25 -1.18 6.23
C ALA A 66 1.37 -1.81 7.31
N THR A 67 1.97 -2.68 8.12
CA THR A 67 1.27 -3.29 9.24
C THR A 67 2.17 -3.54 10.45
N ILE A 68 1.53 -3.68 11.61
CA ILE A 68 2.13 -4.20 12.85
C ILE A 68 1.48 -5.52 13.28
N ASP A 69 0.66 -6.12 12.41
CA ASP A 69 -0.02 -7.38 12.67
C ASP A 69 0.98 -8.55 12.60
N THR A 70 1.18 -9.24 13.72
CA THR A 70 2.08 -10.39 13.82
C THR A 70 1.44 -11.71 13.37
N LYS A 71 0.15 -11.69 13.00
CA LYS A 71 -0.61 -12.90 12.64
C LYS A 71 -0.63 -13.20 11.13
N VAL A 72 0.11 -12.44 10.34
CA VAL A 72 0.19 -12.65 8.88
C VAL A 72 0.94 -13.94 8.60
N THR A 73 0.32 -14.85 7.86
CA THR A 73 0.93 -16.14 7.50
C THR A 73 1.69 -16.06 6.17
N SER A 74 2.65 -16.96 5.95
CA SER A 74 3.37 -17.06 4.67
C SER A 74 2.43 -17.32 3.49
N GLN A 75 1.34 -18.07 3.72
CA GLN A 75 0.31 -18.27 2.70
C GLN A 75 -0.37 -16.96 2.33
N GLN A 76 -0.77 -16.15 3.31
CA GLN A 76 -1.34 -14.82 3.06
C GLN A 76 -0.35 -13.92 2.32
N LEU A 77 0.94 -13.96 2.69
CA LEU A 77 1.99 -13.21 2.01
C LEU A 77 2.13 -13.62 0.54
N HIS A 78 2.12 -14.92 0.23
CA HIS A 78 2.15 -15.39 -1.16
C HIS A 78 0.93 -14.90 -1.96
N HIS A 79 -0.26 -14.93 -1.37
CA HIS A 79 -1.44 -14.37 -2.04
C HIS A 79 -1.30 -12.86 -2.27
N MET A 80 -0.77 -12.11 -1.29
CA MET A 80 -0.53 -10.67 -1.42
C MET A 80 0.43 -10.35 -2.56
N VAL A 81 1.54 -11.08 -2.68
CA VAL A 81 2.51 -10.93 -3.77
C VAL A 81 1.86 -11.16 -5.13
N GLY A 82 1.00 -12.18 -5.25
CA GLY A 82 0.22 -12.44 -6.46
C GLY A 82 -0.70 -11.28 -6.86
N HIS A 83 -1.06 -10.42 -5.91
CA HIS A 83 -1.86 -9.20 -6.12
C HIS A 83 -1.03 -7.91 -6.14
N LYS A 84 0.32 -8.01 -6.24
CA LYS A 84 1.26 -6.88 -6.16
C LYS A 84 1.12 -6.05 -4.88
N ILE A 85 0.73 -6.69 -3.78
CA ILE A 85 0.75 -6.10 -2.44
C ILE A 85 2.07 -6.47 -1.77
N PHE A 86 2.84 -5.46 -1.40
CA PHE A 86 4.11 -5.58 -0.70
C PHE A 86 3.93 -5.18 0.76
N LEU A 87 4.15 -6.13 1.66
CA LEU A 87 4.00 -5.88 3.09
C LEU A 87 5.19 -5.08 3.62
N VAL A 88 4.91 -4.01 4.36
CA VAL A 88 5.93 -3.22 5.07
C VAL A 88 5.73 -3.41 6.57
N VAL A 89 6.70 -4.03 7.23
CA VAL A 89 6.65 -4.27 8.68
C VAL A 89 7.85 -3.64 9.38
N PRO A 90 7.70 -3.16 10.63
CA PRO A 90 8.84 -2.78 11.44
C PRO A 90 9.81 -3.95 11.60
N ASN A 91 11.12 -3.67 11.65
CA ASN A 91 12.16 -4.70 11.75
C ASN A 91 11.94 -5.68 12.92
N ARG A 92 11.39 -5.21 14.05
CA ARG A 92 11.08 -6.03 15.23
C ARG A 92 9.97 -7.08 15.00
N ILE A 93 9.18 -6.94 13.94
CA ILE A 93 8.06 -7.83 13.57
C ILE A 93 8.41 -8.69 12.36
N ARG A 94 9.55 -8.44 11.71
CA ARG A 94 9.91 -9.03 10.42
C ARG A 94 9.69 -10.54 10.44
N LEU A 95 8.72 -10.97 9.63
CA LEU A 95 8.25 -12.35 9.50
C LEU A 95 9.32 -13.24 8.88
#